data_AF-A0A1L7LIX0-F1
#
_entry.id   AF-A0A1L7LIX0-F1
#
_cell.length_a   1.000
_cell.length_b   1.000
_cell.length_c   1.000
_cell.angle_alpha   90.00
_cell.angle_beta   90.00
_cell.angle_gamma   90.00
#
_symmetry.space_group_name_H-M   'P 1'
#
loop_
_entity.id
_entity.type
_entity.pdbx_description
1 polymer ?
#
loop_
_entity_poly.entity_id
_entity_poly.type
_entity_poly.pdbx_seq_one_letter_code
_entity_poly.pdbx_strand_id
1 'polypeptide(L)'
;MKYIQPRNEDFIDKAKVQWKTVEDNANKLNNPDILINHFAKCYIRKQADKSDLVYRLIKEEVAIRELSLFLNKLSEYSKVYIKISDKNSTDRTIKYFNIKRNQQVRPLLSAIYLLENRNIINSEIREQSTIMIRNYFFAFNTYRLSSNRMEKTINKLSYDIYHSKYEAEFKMYLTDFFCSAKDILPDGDIKNAFFENKTFRFSNKDETLSKNRNIIRYILSELYSLEQFDTNIPTHSITIEHLLGDDGYTDNSLLQNLTLTTAEINSDDLGNKDLSTKLEILADKSTIRSNQKLKDYLNENGDFDFESRKNDILNQLFQRVFVFNPYLFHINEYDTKEFFEIYKLLEEKDQQELLDLLRKNGKNFENVLQNDPDLKDELAIYEELRENKKI
;
A
#
# COMPACT_ATOMS: atom_id res chain seq x y z
N MET A 1 -49.19 -35.14 5.45
CA MET A 1 -47.73 -35.34 5.35
C MET A 1 -47.07 -33.98 5.25
N LYS A 2 -46.24 -33.61 6.23
CA LYS A 2 -45.45 -32.37 6.19
C LYS A 2 -44.37 -32.55 5.11
N TYR A 3 -44.40 -31.70 4.09
CA TYR A 3 -43.37 -31.62 3.07
C TYR A 3 -42.02 -31.28 3.74
N ILE A 4 -41.16 -32.28 3.89
CA ILE A 4 -39.74 -32.11 4.15
C ILE A 4 -39.11 -31.82 2.79
N GLN A 5 -38.91 -30.54 2.46
CA GLN A 5 -38.03 -30.15 1.35
C GLN A 5 -36.56 -30.37 1.76
N PRO A 6 -35.69 -30.81 0.84
CA PRO A 6 -34.29 -31.07 1.14
C PRO A 6 -33.53 -29.75 1.37
N ARG A 7 -33.21 -29.43 2.63
CA ARG A 7 -32.35 -28.27 2.98
C ARG A 7 -30.87 -28.44 2.57
N ASN A 8 -30.48 -29.63 2.10
CA ASN A 8 -29.08 -29.99 1.85
C ASN A 8 -28.59 -29.67 0.43
N GLU A 9 -29.49 -29.60 -0.57
CA GLU A 9 -29.10 -29.29 -1.96
C GLU A 9 -28.62 -27.84 -2.08
N ASP A 10 -29.35 -26.88 -1.49
CA ASP A 10 -28.99 -25.45 -1.52
C ASP A 10 -27.61 -25.16 -0.88
N PHE A 11 -27.25 -25.85 0.20
CA PHE A 11 -25.98 -25.64 0.88
C PHE A 11 -24.79 -26.23 0.10
N ILE A 12 -24.96 -27.44 -0.45
CA ILE A 12 -23.95 -28.08 -1.30
C ILE A 12 -23.72 -27.24 -2.56
N ASP A 13 -24.78 -26.71 -3.15
CA ASP A 13 -24.69 -25.89 -4.35
C ASP A 13 -24.05 -24.52 -4.05
N LYS A 14 -24.35 -23.91 -2.90
CA LYS A 14 -23.67 -22.68 -2.47
C LYS A 14 -22.18 -22.89 -2.23
N ALA A 15 -21.79 -23.98 -1.55
CA ALA A 15 -20.38 -24.30 -1.31
C ALA A 15 -19.63 -24.56 -2.63
N LYS A 16 -20.25 -25.31 -3.56
CA LYS A 16 -19.69 -25.52 -4.91
C LYS A 16 -19.50 -24.21 -5.67
N VAL A 17 -20.49 -23.32 -5.65
CA VAL A 17 -20.41 -22.01 -6.32
C VAL A 17 -19.30 -21.15 -5.72
N GLN A 18 -19.15 -21.15 -4.40
CA GLN A 18 -18.10 -20.41 -3.71
C GLN A 18 -16.71 -20.96 -4.02
N TRP A 19 -16.55 -22.28 -3.98
CA TRP A 19 -15.30 -22.93 -4.34
C TRP A 19 -14.92 -22.67 -5.79
N LYS A 20 -15.87 -22.81 -6.71
CA LYS A 20 -15.67 -22.48 -8.13
C LYS A 20 -15.25 -21.02 -8.32
N THR A 21 -15.84 -20.09 -7.56
CA THR A 21 -15.42 -18.68 -7.57
C THR A 21 -13.96 -18.51 -7.10
N VAL A 22 -13.54 -19.26 -6.07
CA VAL A 22 -12.15 -19.24 -5.60
C VAL A 22 -11.22 -19.82 -6.67
N GLU A 23 -11.56 -20.94 -7.29
CA GLU A 23 -10.79 -21.56 -8.37
C GLU A 23 -10.67 -20.62 -9.58
N ASP A 24 -11.78 -20.07 -10.07
CA ASP A 24 -11.81 -19.14 -11.20
C ASP A 24 -10.94 -17.90 -10.94
N ASN A 25 -10.90 -17.43 -9.69
CA ASN A 25 -10.02 -16.33 -9.30
C ASN A 25 -8.56 -16.78 -9.21
N ALA A 26 -8.27 -17.90 -8.53
CA ALA A 26 -6.91 -18.41 -8.37
C ALA A 26 -6.24 -18.71 -9.72
N ASN A 27 -7.01 -19.19 -10.71
CA ASN A 27 -6.54 -19.46 -12.07
C ASN A 27 -6.12 -18.21 -12.86
N LYS A 28 -6.48 -16.99 -12.39
CA LYS A 28 -5.99 -15.73 -12.97
C LYS A 28 -4.57 -15.38 -12.49
N LEU A 29 -4.06 -16.09 -11.49
CA LEU A 29 -2.73 -15.86 -10.92
C LEU A 29 -1.71 -16.80 -11.57
N ASN A 30 -0.45 -16.36 -11.62
CA ASN A 30 0.65 -17.21 -12.08
C ASN A 30 0.86 -18.45 -11.19
N ASN A 31 0.55 -18.33 -9.90
CA ASN A 31 0.58 -19.43 -8.93
C ASN A 31 -0.73 -19.40 -8.13
N PRO A 32 -1.66 -20.34 -8.36
CA PRO A 32 -2.93 -20.42 -7.63
C PRO A 32 -2.77 -20.52 -6.10
N ASP A 33 -1.75 -21.25 -5.61
CA ASP A 33 -1.53 -21.49 -4.18
C ASP A 33 -1.16 -20.21 -3.41
N ILE A 34 -0.66 -19.18 -4.10
CA ILE A 34 -0.30 -17.92 -3.45
C ILE A 34 -1.51 -17.23 -2.82
N LEU A 35 -2.70 -17.43 -3.39
CA LEU A 35 -3.94 -16.87 -2.87
C LEU A 35 -4.26 -17.46 -1.50
N ILE A 36 -4.18 -18.79 -1.38
CA ILE A 36 -4.47 -19.51 -0.13
C ILE A 36 -3.41 -19.20 0.92
N ASN A 37 -2.14 -19.15 0.54
CA ASN A 37 -1.05 -18.73 1.43
C ASN A 37 -1.30 -17.32 2.00
N HIS A 38 -1.59 -16.34 1.14
CA HIS A 38 -1.83 -14.98 1.58
C HIS A 38 -3.14 -14.81 2.36
N PHE A 39 -4.17 -15.59 2.04
CA PHE A 39 -5.38 -15.64 2.86
C PHE A 39 -5.09 -16.18 4.26
N ALA A 40 -4.30 -17.25 4.37
CA ALA A 40 -3.95 -17.83 5.66
C ALA A 40 -3.20 -16.82 6.56
N LYS A 41 -2.32 -15.99 5.98
CA LYS A 41 -1.64 -14.89 6.70
C LYS A 41 -2.62 -13.89 7.33
N CYS A 42 -3.77 -13.65 6.69
CA CYS A 42 -4.81 -12.77 7.22
C CYS A 42 -5.77 -13.49 8.17
N TYR A 43 -6.10 -14.75 7.90
CA TYR A 43 -7.18 -15.48 8.56
C TYR A 43 -6.73 -16.21 9.84
N ILE A 44 -5.49 -16.70 9.89
CA ILE A 44 -4.97 -17.54 10.97
C ILE A 44 -3.87 -16.76 11.72
N ARG A 45 -3.98 -16.68 13.05
CA ARG A 45 -3.01 -15.95 13.89
C ARG A 45 -1.62 -16.60 13.81
N LYS A 46 -1.59 -17.93 13.94
CA LYS A 46 -0.39 -18.75 13.77
C LYS A 46 0.06 -18.72 12.32
N GLN A 47 1.34 -18.50 12.08
CA GLN A 47 1.92 -18.40 10.74
C GLN A 47 2.60 -19.71 10.36
N ALA A 48 2.48 -20.10 9.09
CA ALA A 48 3.19 -21.26 8.58
C ALA A 48 4.68 -20.90 8.37
N ASP A 49 5.59 -21.78 8.78
CA ASP A 49 7.04 -21.58 8.58
C ASP A 49 7.44 -21.57 7.10
N LYS A 50 6.67 -22.27 6.26
CA LYS A 50 6.85 -22.35 4.81
C LYS A 50 5.49 -22.40 4.09
N SER A 51 5.47 -21.94 2.84
CA SER A 51 4.25 -21.85 2.02
C SER A 51 3.58 -23.19 1.74
N ASP A 52 4.36 -24.27 1.61
CA ASP A 52 3.87 -25.63 1.38
C ASP A 52 3.17 -26.23 2.61
N LEU A 53 3.39 -25.66 3.80
CA LEU A 53 2.77 -26.09 5.05
C LEU A 53 1.43 -25.42 5.33
N VAL A 54 0.99 -24.48 4.48
CA VAL A 54 -0.25 -23.71 4.69
C VAL A 54 -1.48 -24.59 4.75
N TYR A 55 -1.60 -25.60 3.87
CA TYR A 55 -2.74 -26.52 3.91
C TYR A 55 -2.80 -27.33 5.20
N ARG A 56 -1.63 -27.73 5.73
CA ARG A 56 -1.54 -28.40 7.04
C ARG A 56 -1.97 -27.46 8.16
N LEU A 57 -1.50 -26.21 8.14
CA LEU A 57 -1.90 -25.19 9.10
C LEU A 57 -3.42 -24.95 9.09
N ILE A 58 -4.03 -24.83 7.91
CA ILE A 58 -5.49 -24.66 7.79
C ILE A 58 -6.21 -25.86 8.40
N LYS A 59 -5.74 -27.09 8.15
CA LYS A 59 -6.34 -28.31 8.72
C LYS A 59 -6.22 -28.38 10.25
N GLU A 60 -5.13 -27.84 10.81
CA GLU A 60 -4.89 -27.82 12.26
C GLU A 60 -5.72 -26.74 12.98
N GLU A 61 -5.84 -25.56 12.38
CA GLU A 61 -6.38 -24.37 13.06
C GLU A 61 -7.86 -24.09 12.73
N VAL A 62 -8.39 -24.61 11.62
CA VAL A 62 -9.79 -24.40 11.23
C VAL A 62 -10.64 -25.60 11.65
N ALA A 63 -11.51 -25.39 12.65
CA ALA A 63 -12.41 -26.43 13.12
C ALA A 63 -13.41 -26.84 12.03
N ILE A 64 -13.78 -28.13 11.99
CA ILE A 64 -14.72 -28.69 10.99
C ILE A 64 -16.05 -27.90 10.95
N ARG A 65 -16.55 -27.49 12.13
CA ARG A 65 -17.78 -26.70 12.26
C ARG A 65 -17.69 -25.30 11.63
N GLU A 66 -16.48 -24.79 11.39
CA GLU A 66 -16.23 -23.46 10.84
C GLU A 66 -15.88 -23.49 9.34
N LEU A 67 -15.84 -24.66 8.70
CA LEU A 67 -15.47 -24.79 7.29
C LEU A 67 -16.36 -23.98 6.34
N SER A 68 -17.65 -23.85 6.66
CA SER A 68 -18.56 -23.00 5.89
C SER A 68 -18.16 -21.52 5.98
N LEU A 69 -17.86 -21.04 7.19
CA LEU A 69 -17.40 -19.67 7.41
C LEU A 69 -16.05 -19.44 6.73
N PHE A 70 -15.12 -20.38 6.86
CA PHE A 70 -13.83 -20.34 6.18
C PHE A 70 -14.00 -20.19 4.67
N LEU A 71 -14.83 -21.03 4.03
CA LEU A 71 -15.07 -20.98 2.59
C LEU A 71 -15.72 -19.66 2.17
N ASN A 72 -16.70 -19.16 2.94
CA ASN A 72 -17.30 -17.84 2.70
C ASN A 72 -16.23 -16.74 2.70
N LYS A 73 -15.35 -16.74 3.72
CA LYS A 73 -14.30 -15.73 3.90
C LYS A 73 -13.19 -15.84 2.85
N LEU A 74 -12.80 -17.06 2.47
CA LEU A 74 -11.86 -17.30 1.38
C LEU A 74 -12.42 -16.80 0.04
N SER A 75 -13.70 -17.05 -0.23
CA SER A 75 -14.37 -16.58 -1.44
C SER A 75 -14.41 -15.05 -1.49
N GLU A 76 -14.78 -14.39 -0.40
CA GLU A 76 -14.74 -12.92 -0.25
C GLU A 76 -13.33 -12.38 -0.51
N TYR A 77 -12.32 -12.96 0.16
CA TYR A 77 -10.92 -12.57 0.01
C TYR A 77 -10.43 -12.73 -1.42
N SER A 78 -10.76 -13.85 -2.08
CA SER A 78 -10.31 -14.14 -3.45
C SER A 78 -10.68 -13.03 -4.45
N LYS A 79 -11.88 -12.45 -4.31
CA LYS A 79 -12.39 -11.39 -5.19
C LYS A 79 -11.57 -10.10 -5.05
N VAL A 80 -11.21 -9.74 -3.83
CA VAL A 80 -10.37 -8.57 -3.54
C VAL A 80 -8.93 -8.83 -3.98
N TYR A 81 -8.39 -10.00 -3.64
CA TYR A 81 -6.99 -10.35 -3.90
C TYR A 81 -6.63 -10.30 -5.39
N ILE A 82 -7.54 -10.67 -6.29
CA ILE A 82 -7.33 -10.54 -7.74
C ILE A 82 -7.24 -9.09 -8.18
N LYS A 83 -8.07 -8.19 -7.63
CA LYS A 83 -7.98 -6.75 -7.93
C LYS A 83 -6.62 -6.19 -7.50
N ILE A 84 -6.15 -6.58 -6.31
CA ILE A 84 -4.82 -6.18 -5.80
C ILE A 84 -3.70 -6.74 -6.68
N SER A 85 -3.85 -7.98 -7.15
CA SER A 85 -2.83 -8.67 -7.94
C SER A 85 -2.82 -8.32 -9.43
N ASP A 86 -3.78 -7.53 -9.89
CA ASP A 86 -3.92 -7.15 -11.30
C ASP A 86 -2.78 -6.21 -11.74
N LYS A 87 -1.96 -6.71 -12.66
CA LYS A 87 -0.83 -5.95 -13.25
C LYS A 87 -1.30 -4.76 -14.08
N ASN A 88 -2.53 -4.80 -14.57
CA ASN A 88 -3.14 -3.75 -15.39
C ASN A 88 -4.05 -2.82 -14.57
N SER A 89 -4.04 -2.95 -13.23
CA SER A 89 -4.84 -2.11 -12.35
C SER A 89 -4.61 -0.62 -12.65
N THR A 90 -5.72 0.11 -12.81
CA THR A 90 -5.73 1.57 -12.92
C THR A 90 -5.63 2.24 -11.55
N ASP A 91 -5.72 1.48 -10.47
CA ASP A 91 -5.57 1.99 -9.11
C ASP A 91 -4.11 2.41 -8.86
N ARG A 92 -3.92 3.73 -8.74
CA ARG A 92 -2.60 4.35 -8.55
C ARG A 92 -1.92 3.90 -7.25
N THR A 93 -2.71 3.56 -6.23
CA THR A 93 -2.22 3.18 -4.90
C THR A 93 -1.63 1.77 -4.89
N ILE A 94 -2.16 0.86 -5.72
CA ILE A 94 -1.70 -0.53 -5.81
C ILE A 94 -0.59 -0.68 -6.87
N LYS A 95 -0.63 0.14 -7.93
CA LYS A 95 0.25 0.04 -9.10
C LYS A 95 1.74 -0.05 -8.74
N TYR A 96 2.19 0.73 -7.76
CA TYR A 96 3.57 0.68 -7.25
C TYR A 96 4.00 -0.73 -6.83
N PHE A 97 3.18 -1.41 -6.02
CA PHE A 97 3.50 -2.74 -5.49
C PHE A 97 3.55 -3.79 -6.59
N ASN A 98 2.71 -3.66 -7.62
CA ASN A 98 2.73 -4.54 -8.78
C ASN A 98 3.97 -4.32 -9.66
N ILE A 99 4.42 -3.07 -9.84
CA ILE A 99 5.67 -2.74 -10.54
C ILE A 99 6.87 -3.33 -9.81
N LYS A 100 6.97 -3.12 -8.49
CA LYS A 100 8.08 -3.58 -7.66
C LYS A 100 7.98 -5.05 -7.25
N ARG A 101 6.88 -5.73 -7.59
CA ARG A 101 6.59 -7.14 -7.28
C ARG A 101 6.64 -7.44 -5.78
N ASN A 102 6.18 -6.50 -4.95
CA ASN A 102 6.10 -6.62 -3.50
C ASN A 102 4.96 -7.57 -3.07
N GLN A 103 5.11 -8.87 -3.37
CA GLN A 103 4.08 -9.87 -3.10
C GLN A 103 3.75 -9.98 -1.61
N GLN A 104 4.74 -9.77 -0.73
CA GLN A 104 4.60 -9.84 0.72
C GLN A 104 3.63 -8.82 1.31
N VAL A 105 3.34 -7.72 0.60
CA VAL A 105 2.42 -6.65 1.06
C VAL A 105 0.96 -6.96 0.69
N ARG A 106 0.73 -7.87 -0.26
CA ARG A 106 -0.61 -8.17 -0.79
C ARG A 106 -1.61 -8.65 0.26
N PRO A 107 -1.25 -9.46 1.27
CA PRO A 107 -2.17 -9.81 2.35
C PRO A 107 -2.72 -8.57 3.06
N LEU A 108 -1.84 -7.64 3.45
CA LEU A 108 -2.21 -6.39 4.11
C LEU A 108 -3.12 -5.53 3.24
N LEU A 109 -2.75 -5.31 1.97
CA LEU A 109 -3.60 -4.52 1.05
C LEU A 109 -4.97 -5.17 0.88
N SER A 110 -5.03 -6.50 0.77
CA SER A 110 -6.31 -7.21 0.62
C SER A 110 -7.15 -7.09 1.89
N ALA A 111 -6.54 -7.14 3.07
CA ALA A 111 -7.24 -6.92 4.34
C ALA A 111 -7.84 -5.51 4.43
N ILE A 112 -7.08 -4.49 4.07
CA ILE A 112 -7.54 -3.08 4.06
C ILE A 112 -8.74 -2.90 3.11
N TYR A 113 -8.66 -3.40 1.87
CA TYR A 113 -9.78 -3.32 0.91
C TYR A 113 -11.00 -4.14 1.34
N LEU A 114 -10.79 -5.25 2.09
CA LEU A 114 -11.90 -6.00 2.65
C LEU A 114 -12.63 -5.23 3.75
N LEU A 115 -11.90 -4.51 4.61
CA LEU A 115 -12.52 -3.65 5.62
C LEU A 115 -13.39 -2.56 4.98
N GLU A 116 -12.96 -1.96 3.87
CA GLU A 116 -13.78 -1.04 3.08
C GLU A 116 -15.05 -1.73 2.54
N ASN A 117 -14.91 -2.89 1.90
CA ASN A 117 -16.06 -3.64 1.39
C ASN A 117 -17.04 -4.09 2.50
N ARG A 118 -16.55 -4.22 3.73
CA ARG A 118 -17.35 -4.55 4.93
C ARG A 118 -17.91 -3.31 5.63
N ASN A 119 -17.64 -2.11 5.11
CA ASN A 119 -18.01 -0.81 5.69
C ASN A 119 -17.44 -0.55 7.09
N ILE A 120 -16.28 -1.14 7.42
CA ILE A 120 -15.57 -0.86 8.67
C ILE A 120 -14.74 0.42 8.56
N ILE A 121 -14.20 0.68 7.37
CA ILE A 121 -13.51 1.93 7.03
C ILE A 121 -14.13 2.49 5.74
N ASN A 122 -14.02 3.80 5.54
CA ASN A 122 -14.43 4.42 4.29
C ASN A 122 -13.32 4.40 3.23
N SER A 123 -13.64 4.83 2.01
CA SER A 123 -12.71 4.84 0.87
C SER A 123 -11.53 5.80 1.06
N GLU A 124 -11.74 6.92 1.74
CA GLU A 124 -10.69 7.90 2.02
C GLU A 124 -9.62 7.31 2.93
N ILE A 125 -10.02 6.65 4.02
CA ILE A 125 -9.12 5.97 4.94
C ILE A 125 -8.36 4.86 4.22
N ARG A 126 -9.07 4.05 3.42
CA ARG A 126 -8.45 3.00 2.60
C ARG A 126 -7.38 3.56 1.67
N GLU A 127 -7.67 4.66 0.99
CA GLU A 127 -6.74 5.34 0.06
C GLU A 127 -5.53 5.91 0.80
N GLN A 128 -5.75 6.71 1.85
CA GLN A 128 -4.70 7.29 2.68
C GLN A 128 -3.78 6.22 3.28
N SER A 129 -4.34 5.15 3.83
CA SER A 129 -3.59 3.99 4.35
C SER A 129 -2.70 3.37 3.26
N THR A 130 -3.27 3.12 2.08
CA THR A 130 -2.52 2.48 0.98
C THR A 130 -1.40 3.38 0.46
N ILE A 131 -1.66 4.69 0.34
CA ILE A 131 -0.65 5.69 -0.03
C ILE A 131 0.47 5.73 1.00
N MET A 132 0.16 5.69 2.31
CA MET A 132 1.18 5.74 3.35
C MET A 132 2.05 4.48 3.36
N ILE A 133 1.45 3.30 3.19
CA ILE A 133 2.20 2.03 3.01
C ILE A 133 3.08 2.13 1.75
N ARG A 134 2.57 2.68 0.64
CA ARG A 134 3.36 2.88 -0.58
C ARG A 134 4.55 3.79 -0.32
N ASN A 135 4.34 4.92 0.34
CA ASN A 135 5.38 5.91 0.62
C ASN A 135 6.47 5.30 1.53
N TYR A 136 6.08 4.51 2.52
CA TYR A 136 7.02 3.71 3.31
C TYR A 136 7.85 2.77 2.44
N PHE A 137 7.22 1.95 1.60
CA PHE A 137 7.94 1.02 0.74
C PHE A 137 8.80 1.72 -0.32
N PHE A 138 8.42 2.93 -0.74
CA PHE A 138 9.23 3.77 -1.60
C PHE A 138 10.53 4.17 -0.91
N ALA A 139 10.47 4.67 0.32
CA ALA A 139 11.66 4.98 1.13
C ALA A 139 12.50 3.74 1.42
N PHE A 140 11.86 2.64 1.84
CA PHE A 140 12.52 1.37 2.11
C PHE A 140 13.31 0.82 0.90
N ASN A 141 12.71 0.85 -0.29
CA ASN A 141 13.35 0.44 -1.54
C ASN A 141 14.44 1.42 -1.99
N THR A 142 14.29 2.71 -1.66
CA THR A 142 15.28 3.74 -1.94
C THR A 142 16.58 3.45 -1.20
N TYR A 143 16.48 3.12 0.09
CA TYR A 143 17.59 2.70 0.93
C TYR A 143 18.09 1.27 0.69
N ARG A 144 17.48 0.51 -0.23
CA ARG A 144 17.86 -0.87 -0.58
C ARG A 144 17.88 -1.84 0.63
N LEU A 145 16.96 -1.66 1.56
CA LEU A 145 16.86 -2.49 2.76
C LEU A 145 16.36 -3.91 2.46
N SER A 146 16.73 -4.88 3.29
CA SER A 146 16.33 -6.28 3.14
C SER A 146 14.99 -6.60 3.83
N SER A 147 14.16 -7.41 3.19
CA SER A 147 12.73 -7.55 3.52
C SER A 147 12.38 -8.46 4.69
N ASN A 148 13.32 -9.21 5.29
CA ASN A 148 12.98 -10.30 6.21
C ASN A 148 12.29 -9.81 7.51
N ARG A 149 12.79 -8.73 8.13
CA ARG A 149 12.15 -8.14 9.33
C ARG A 149 10.79 -7.51 8.98
N MET A 150 10.72 -6.91 7.80
CA MET A 150 9.52 -6.25 7.28
C MET A 150 8.41 -7.27 6.97
N GLU A 151 8.73 -8.43 6.40
CA GLU A 151 7.75 -9.46 6.10
C GLU A 151 7.03 -9.98 7.35
N LYS A 152 7.75 -10.28 8.43
CA LYS A 152 7.14 -10.73 9.69
C LYS A 152 6.16 -9.69 10.25
N THR A 153 6.58 -8.42 10.20
CA THR A 153 5.78 -7.29 10.69
C THR A 153 4.50 -7.12 9.86
N ILE A 154 4.60 -7.22 8.53
CA ILE A 154 3.45 -7.17 7.63
C ILE A 154 2.50 -8.35 7.87
N ASN A 155 3.01 -9.57 8.04
CA ASN A 155 2.15 -10.74 8.24
C ASN A 155 1.33 -10.58 9.53
N LYS A 156 1.95 -10.13 10.63
CA LYS A 156 1.24 -9.82 11.88
C LYS A 156 0.16 -8.76 11.65
N LEU A 157 0.53 -7.63 11.06
CA LEU A 157 -0.42 -6.55 10.79
C LEU A 157 -1.57 -7.00 9.85
N SER A 158 -1.28 -7.85 8.87
CA SER A 158 -2.29 -8.37 7.94
C SER A 158 -3.39 -9.15 8.66
N TYR A 159 -3.03 -9.89 9.71
CA TYR A 159 -3.99 -10.57 10.58
C TYR A 159 -4.79 -9.58 11.42
N ASP A 160 -4.11 -8.65 12.10
CA ASP A 160 -4.73 -7.67 13.01
C ASP A 160 -5.72 -6.77 12.26
N ILE A 161 -5.34 -6.27 11.07
CA ILE A 161 -6.20 -5.46 10.22
C ILE A 161 -7.38 -6.27 9.68
N TYR A 162 -7.16 -7.51 9.23
CA TYR A 162 -8.26 -8.33 8.70
C TYR A 162 -9.37 -8.60 9.74
N HIS A 163 -9.00 -8.65 11.02
CA HIS A 163 -9.90 -8.91 12.15
C HIS A 163 -10.41 -7.63 12.85
N SER A 164 -9.97 -6.44 12.42
CA SER A 164 -10.45 -5.19 12.99
C SER A 164 -11.97 -5.05 12.80
N LYS A 165 -12.68 -4.75 13.87
CA LYS A 165 -14.14 -4.57 13.86
C LYS A 165 -14.55 -3.11 13.72
N TYR A 166 -13.67 -2.19 14.08
CA TYR A 166 -13.96 -0.78 14.13
C TYR A 166 -12.87 0.05 13.45
N GLU A 167 -13.25 1.20 12.91
CA GLU A 167 -12.32 2.15 12.30
C GLU A 167 -11.23 2.61 13.28
N ALA A 168 -11.57 2.85 14.55
CA ALA A 168 -10.61 3.30 15.56
C ALA A 168 -9.52 2.23 15.83
N GLU A 169 -9.94 0.98 16.01
CA GLU A 169 -9.03 -0.17 16.13
C GLU A 169 -8.11 -0.32 14.90
N PHE A 170 -8.67 -0.20 13.70
CA PHE A 170 -7.89 -0.21 12.46
C PHE A 170 -6.79 0.87 12.46
N LYS A 171 -7.16 2.11 12.82
CA LYS A 171 -6.22 3.24 12.87
C LYS A 171 -5.11 3.02 13.90
N MET A 172 -5.41 2.38 15.02
CA MET A 172 -4.42 2.03 16.05
C MET A 172 -3.39 1.02 15.55
N TYR A 173 -3.83 -0.11 15.01
CA TYR A 173 -2.93 -1.12 14.45
C TYR A 173 -2.04 -0.55 13.34
N LEU A 174 -2.61 0.26 12.44
CA LEU A 174 -1.85 0.81 11.34
C LEU A 174 -0.84 1.89 11.80
N THR A 175 -1.20 2.71 12.79
CA THR A 175 -0.29 3.71 13.36
C THR A 175 0.88 3.04 14.09
N ASP A 176 0.62 2.02 14.91
CA ASP A 176 1.66 1.25 15.60
C ASP A 176 2.64 0.59 14.62
N PHE A 177 2.12 0.04 13.52
CA PHE A 177 2.95 -0.42 12.43
C PHE A 177 3.82 0.69 11.85
N PHE A 178 3.26 1.87 11.57
CA PHE A 178 4.06 2.95 10.98
C PHE A 178 5.11 3.50 11.93
N CYS A 179 4.84 3.59 13.23
CA CYS A 179 5.83 3.92 14.25
C CYS A 179 6.97 2.89 14.22
N SER A 180 6.64 1.59 14.31
CA SER A 180 7.63 0.51 14.24
C SER A 180 8.40 0.47 12.91
N ALA A 181 7.74 0.83 11.80
CA ALA A 181 8.33 0.84 10.48
C ALA A 181 9.29 2.03 10.30
N LYS A 182 9.00 3.18 10.92
CA LYS A 182 9.89 4.34 10.94
C LYS A 182 11.27 3.97 11.47
N ASP A 183 11.34 3.19 12.54
CA ASP A 183 12.60 2.76 13.18
C ASP A 183 13.45 1.80 12.31
N ILE A 184 12.88 1.28 11.22
CA ILE A 184 13.59 0.45 10.25
C ILE A 184 14.27 1.32 9.19
N LEU A 185 13.78 2.53 8.94
CA LEU A 185 14.37 3.46 7.98
C LEU A 185 15.61 4.13 8.61
N PRO A 186 16.73 4.25 7.88
CA PRO A 186 17.89 5.01 8.35
C PRO A 186 17.59 6.51 8.43
N ASP A 187 18.22 7.21 9.37
CA ASP A 187 18.23 8.69 9.49
C ASP A 187 19.08 9.39 8.40
N GLY A 188 19.26 8.74 7.24
CA GLY A 188 20.14 9.20 6.17
C GLY A 188 19.51 10.25 5.24
N ASP A 189 20.33 10.74 4.31
CA ASP A 189 19.84 11.59 3.22
C ASP A 189 19.16 10.73 2.14
N ILE A 190 17.84 10.64 2.23
CA ILE A 190 17.01 9.90 1.27
C ILE A 190 17.17 10.41 -0.16
N LYS A 191 17.46 11.71 -0.36
CA LYS A 191 17.60 12.29 -1.70
C LYS A 191 18.87 11.79 -2.37
N ASN A 192 19.98 11.75 -1.64
CA ASN A 192 21.23 11.18 -2.13
C ASN A 192 21.09 9.67 -2.37
N ALA A 193 20.48 8.94 -1.42
CA ALA A 193 20.22 7.51 -1.59
C ALA A 193 19.38 7.21 -2.84
N PHE A 194 18.38 8.05 -3.14
CA PHE A 194 17.57 7.94 -4.35
C PHE A 194 18.39 8.18 -5.62
N PHE A 195 19.18 9.25 -5.64
CA PHE A 195 19.95 9.65 -6.81
C PHE A 195 21.03 8.62 -7.20
N GLU A 196 21.70 8.04 -6.21
CA GLU A 196 22.68 6.98 -6.41
C GLU A 196 22.05 5.63 -6.78
N ASN A 197 20.74 5.48 -6.55
CA ASN A 197 20.08 4.21 -6.77
C ASN A 197 19.72 3.97 -8.24
N LYS A 198 20.51 3.10 -8.89
CA LYS A 198 20.29 2.63 -10.29
C LYS A 198 18.86 2.14 -10.61
N THR A 199 18.07 1.74 -9.62
CA THR A 199 16.65 1.38 -9.82
C THR A 199 15.83 2.55 -10.35
N PHE A 200 16.25 3.78 -10.05
CA PHE A 200 15.59 5.02 -10.45
C PHE A 200 16.28 5.72 -11.62
N ARG A 201 16.99 4.93 -12.45
CA ARG A 201 17.57 5.36 -13.72
C ARG A 201 16.96 4.59 -14.88
N PHE A 202 16.91 5.19 -16.05
CA PHE A 202 16.38 4.56 -17.25
C PHE A 202 17.16 4.94 -18.50
N SER A 203 17.46 3.92 -19.31
CA SER A 203 18.09 4.01 -20.61
C SER A 203 17.43 2.99 -21.53
N ASN A 204 17.22 3.35 -22.78
CA ASN A 204 16.81 2.43 -23.86
C ASN A 204 18.01 1.66 -24.42
N LYS A 205 19.24 2.16 -24.26
CA LYS A 205 20.48 1.54 -24.76
C LYS A 205 21.13 0.57 -23.76
N ASP A 206 20.89 0.71 -22.46
CA ASP A 206 21.37 -0.22 -21.43
C ASP A 206 20.26 -1.17 -20.96
N GLU A 207 20.41 -2.45 -21.28
CA GLU A 207 19.48 -3.51 -20.92
C GLU A 207 19.23 -3.59 -19.40
N THR A 208 20.26 -3.33 -18.58
CA THR A 208 20.16 -3.38 -17.11
C THR A 208 19.30 -2.26 -16.53
N LEU A 209 19.19 -1.12 -17.23
CA LEU A 209 18.37 0.03 -16.85
C LEU A 209 17.02 0.07 -17.57
N SER A 210 16.94 -0.50 -18.78
CA SER A 210 15.71 -0.54 -19.59
C SER A 210 14.54 -1.19 -18.84
N LYS A 211 14.83 -2.20 -17.99
CA LYS A 211 13.85 -2.88 -17.13
C LYS A 211 13.17 -1.95 -16.10
N ASN A 212 13.76 -0.79 -15.80
CA ASN A 212 13.23 0.19 -14.86
C ASN A 212 12.16 1.09 -15.49
N ARG A 213 11.86 0.97 -16.78
CA ARG A 213 10.86 1.77 -17.50
C ARG A 213 9.58 2.00 -16.71
N ASN A 214 9.00 0.93 -16.17
CA ASN A 214 7.72 1.01 -15.47
C ASN A 214 7.80 1.80 -14.17
N ILE A 215 8.90 1.67 -13.41
CA ILE A 215 9.05 2.40 -12.15
C ILE A 215 9.33 3.89 -12.39
N ILE A 216 10.14 4.23 -13.38
CA ILE A 216 10.37 5.64 -13.76
C ILE A 216 9.09 6.28 -14.24
N ARG A 217 8.35 5.61 -15.12
CA ARG A 217 7.08 6.11 -15.62
C ARG A 217 6.07 6.35 -14.50
N TYR A 218 6.06 5.47 -13.50
CA TYR A 218 5.25 5.64 -12.30
C TYR A 218 5.66 6.87 -11.50
N ILE A 219 6.96 7.00 -11.17
CA ILE A 219 7.49 8.12 -10.37
C ILE A 219 7.21 9.47 -11.04
N LEU A 220 7.51 9.60 -12.33
CA LEU A 220 7.26 10.83 -13.07
C LEU A 220 5.76 11.14 -13.17
N SER A 221 4.90 10.12 -13.32
CA SER A 221 3.46 10.33 -13.35
C SER A 221 2.91 10.80 -12.01
N GLU A 222 3.40 10.25 -10.90
CA GLU A 222 3.01 10.71 -9.56
C GLU A 222 3.50 12.14 -9.30
N LEU A 223 4.71 12.47 -9.76
CA LEU A 223 5.27 13.83 -9.68
C LEU A 223 4.44 14.85 -10.48
N TYR A 224 4.18 14.58 -11.76
CA TYR A 224 3.46 15.50 -12.64
C TYR A 224 1.98 15.62 -12.28
N SER A 225 1.41 14.63 -11.59
CA SER A 225 0.05 14.73 -11.03
C SER A 225 -0.09 15.86 -10.01
N LEU A 226 1.00 16.37 -9.42
CA LEU A 226 0.96 17.54 -8.52
C LEU A 226 0.52 18.84 -9.22
N GLU A 227 0.73 18.93 -10.52
CA GLU A 227 0.43 20.13 -11.33
C GLU A 227 -0.70 19.90 -12.32
N GLN A 228 -1.11 18.65 -12.54
CA GLN A 228 -2.13 18.25 -13.50
C GLN A 228 -3.51 18.16 -12.82
N PHE A 229 -4.24 19.27 -12.81
CA PHE A 229 -5.52 19.39 -12.08
C PHE A 229 -6.75 18.94 -12.87
N ASP A 230 -6.66 18.90 -14.20
CA ASP A 230 -7.80 18.76 -15.13
C ASP A 230 -7.89 17.39 -15.80
N THR A 231 -6.79 16.66 -15.88
CA THR A 231 -6.72 15.39 -16.61
C THR A 231 -5.81 14.39 -15.90
N ASN A 232 -6.17 13.11 -15.95
CA ASN A 232 -5.32 12.05 -15.44
C ASN A 232 -4.28 11.66 -16.49
N ILE A 233 -3.01 11.57 -16.09
CA ILE A 233 -1.94 11.08 -16.97
C ILE A 233 -2.16 9.58 -17.23
N PRO A 234 -2.48 9.15 -18.46
CA PRO A 234 -2.76 7.76 -18.78
C PRO A 234 -1.44 6.98 -18.85
N THR A 235 -0.96 6.55 -17.70
CA THR A 235 0.34 5.86 -17.54
C THR A 235 0.60 4.69 -18.48
N HIS A 236 -0.40 4.09 -19.14
CA HIS A 236 -0.21 3.00 -20.10
C HIS A 236 0.14 3.49 -21.52
N SER A 237 -0.35 4.66 -21.94
CA SER A 237 -0.14 5.23 -23.29
C SER A 237 0.98 6.27 -23.35
N ILE A 238 1.55 6.66 -22.21
CA ILE A 238 2.73 7.51 -22.15
C ILE A 238 4.03 6.70 -22.18
N THR A 239 5.01 7.31 -22.84
CA THR A 239 6.39 6.85 -22.99
C THR A 239 7.34 7.77 -22.21
N ILE A 240 8.58 7.32 -22.03
CA ILE A 240 9.63 8.14 -21.42
C ILE A 240 10.46 8.73 -22.56
N GLU A 241 10.69 10.04 -22.50
CA GLU A 241 11.59 10.76 -23.38
C GLU A 241 12.84 11.21 -22.62
N HIS A 242 13.98 11.17 -23.30
CA HIS A 242 15.24 11.70 -22.83
C HIS A 242 15.48 13.10 -23.43
N LEU A 243 15.57 14.14 -22.60
CA LEU A 243 15.80 15.51 -23.07
C LEU A 243 17.13 15.62 -23.83
N LEU A 244 18.23 15.19 -23.22
CA LEU A 244 19.48 14.88 -23.90
C LEU A 244 19.49 13.42 -24.33
N GLY A 245 19.94 13.15 -25.55
CA GLY A 245 19.93 11.82 -26.16
C GLY A 245 20.57 10.74 -25.28
N ASP A 246 19.92 9.59 -25.20
CA ASP A 246 20.40 8.45 -24.43
C ASP A 246 21.69 7.87 -25.02
N ASP A 247 22.71 7.66 -24.19
CA ASP A 247 24.02 7.12 -24.57
C ASP A 247 24.33 5.76 -23.91
N GLY A 248 23.40 5.22 -23.11
CA GLY A 248 23.53 3.92 -22.47
C GLY A 248 24.17 3.94 -21.09
N TYR A 249 25.04 4.89 -20.74
CA TYR A 249 25.68 4.85 -19.42
C TYR A 249 26.30 6.18 -18.98
N THR A 250 25.46 7.18 -18.69
CA THR A 250 25.88 8.48 -18.13
C THR A 250 24.77 9.15 -17.32
N ASP A 251 24.98 10.43 -17.00
CA ASP A 251 24.00 11.38 -16.44
C ASP A 251 22.70 11.47 -17.25
N ASN A 252 22.70 11.09 -18.53
CA ASN A 252 21.50 11.10 -19.36
C ASN A 252 20.45 10.06 -18.93
N SER A 253 20.85 9.05 -18.14
CA SER A 253 19.93 8.06 -17.58
C SER A 253 19.19 8.53 -16.31
N LEU A 254 19.57 9.67 -15.76
CA LEU A 254 19.07 10.20 -14.49
C LEU A 254 17.72 10.90 -14.66
N LEU A 255 16.93 10.90 -13.59
CA LEU A 255 15.54 11.37 -13.61
C LEU A 255 15.39 12.83 -14.10
N GLN A 256 16.36 13.71 -13.82
CA GLN A 256 16.35 15.10 -14.28
C GLN A 256 16.57 15.26 -15.78
N ASN A 257 16.97 14.21 -16.50
CA ASN A 257 17.01 14.20 -17.96
C ASN A 257 15.77 13.57 -18.59
N LEU A 258 14.90 12.96 -17.78
CA LEU A 258 13.75 12.21 -18.28
C LEU A 258 12.48 13.06 -18.23
N THR A 259 11.57 12.81 -19.16
CA THR A 259 10.21 13.29 -19.09
C THR A 259 9.21 12.27 -19.63
N LEU A 260 7.92 12.54 -19.44
CA LEU A 260 6.84 11.72 -19.99
C LEU A 260 6.24 12.41 -21.20
N THR A 261 5.87 11.64 -22.21
CA THR A 261 5.16 12.16 -23.39
C THR A 261 4.33 11.06 -24.04
N THR A 262 3.40 11.40 -24.92
CA THR A 262 2.68 10.43 -25.74
C THR A 262 3.61 9.77 -26.74
N ALA A 263 3.31 8.53 -27.15
CA ALA A 263 4.11 7.82 -28.15
C ALA A 263 4.25 8.61 -29.46
N GLU A 264 3.16 9.25 -29.92
CA GLU A 264 3.11 10.07 -31.14
C GLU A 264 4.12 11.23 -31.08
N ILE A 265 4.01 12.10 -30.08
CA ILE A 265 4.99 13.20 -29.89
C ILE A 265 6.42 12.67 -29.76
N ASN A 266 6.64 11.55 -29.05
CA ASN A 266 7.98 10.99 -28.88
C ASN A 266 8.62 10.58 -30.22
N SER A 267 7.92 9.75 -31.00
CA SER A 267 8.46 9.18 -32.24
C SER A 267 8.49 10.18 -33.38
N ASP A 268 7.45 10.98 -33.52
CA ASP A 268 7.19 11.75 -34.74
C ASP A 268 7.75 13.17 -34.63
N ASP A 269 7.74 13.75 -33.42
CA ASP A 269 8.12 15.14 -33.20
C ASP A 269 9.44 15.31 -32.45
N LEU A 270 9.79 14.47 -31.46
CA LEU A 270 10.98 14.68 -30.62
C LEU A 270 12.23 13.95 -31.15
N GLY A 271 12.22 12.61 -31.14
CA GLY A 271 13.34 11.79 -31.60
C GLY A 271 14.73 12.25 -31.11
N ASN A 272 15.70 12.31 -32.03
CA ASN A 272 17.08 12.72 -31.74
C ASN A 272 17.33 14.22 -31.95
N LYS A 273 16.30 15.06 -31.88
CA LYS A 273 16.46 16.52 -31.98
C LYS A 273 17.31 17.08 -30.84
N ASP A 274 17.87 18.26 -31.04
CA ASP A 274 18.57 18.99 -29.99
C ASP A 274 17.62 19.44 -28.87
N LEU A 275 18.19 19.76 -27.72
CA LEU A 275 17.45 20.10 -26.51
C LEU A 275 16.52 21.31 -26.72
N SER A 276 17.00 22.39 -27.33
CA SER A 276 16.22 23.62 -27.52
C SER A 276 14.97 23.36 -28.35
N THR A 277 15.12 22.62 -29.46
CA THR A 277 13.97 22.21 -30.29
C THR A 277 13.01 21.30 -29.53
N LYS A 278 13.52 20.34 -28.73
CA LYS A 278 12.65 19.48 -27.91
C LYS A 278 11.83 20.29 -26.89
N LEU A 279 12.44 21.28 -26.24
CA LEU A 279 11.76 22.14 -25.27
C LEU A 279 10.66 22.99 -25.92
N GLU A 280 10.85 23.46 -27.15
CA GLU A 280 9.81 24.15 -27.92
C GLU A 280 8.62 23.24 -28.23
N ILE A 281 8.90 22.04 -28.75
CA ILE A 281 7.87 21.05 -29.08
C ILE A 281 7.10 20.63 -27.83
N LEU A 282 7.80 20.36 -26.73
CA LEU A 282 7.18 20.00 -25.45
C LEU A 282 6.34 21.14 -24.88
N ALA A 283 6.76 22.40 -25.07
CA ALA A 283 5.97 23.56 -24.63
C ALA A 283 4.66 23.71 -25.41
N ASP A 284 4.71 23.48 -26.73
CA ASP A 284 3.58 23.70 -27.62
C ASP A 284 2.61 22.51 -27.68
N LYS A 285 3.14 21.29 -27.80
CA LYS A 285 2.35 20.09 -28.14
C LYS A 285 2.02 19.18 -26.96
N SER A 286 2.79 19.22 -25.87
CA SER A 286 2.55 18.31 -24.74
C SER A 286 1.29 18.69 -23.97
N THR A 287 0.47 17.69 -23.64
CA THR A 287 -0.68 17.86 -22.73
C THR A 287 -0.30 17.82 -21.25
N ILE A 288 0.92 17.38 -20.93
CA ILE A 288 1.46 17.33 -19.57
C ILE A 288 2.00 18.70 -19.19
N ARG A 289 1.42 19.32 -18.15
CA ARG A 289 1.77 20.69 -17.72
C ARG A 289 3.24 20.85 -17.33
N SER A 290 3.83 19.86 -16.66
CA SER A 290 5.24 19.92 -16.28
C SER A 290 6.19 19.97 -17.47
N ASN A 291 5.79 19.42 -18.64
CA ASN A 291 6.57 19.59 -19.88
C ASN A 291 6.53 21.01 -20.41
N GLN A 292 5.38 21.67 -20.26
CA GLN A 292 5.17 23.02 -20.77
C GLN A 292 6.04 24.06 -20.05
N LYS A 293 6.49 23.72 -18.84
CA LYS A 293 7.32 24.54 -17.97
C LYS A 293 8.81 24.19 -18.01
N LEU A 294 9.24 23.23 -18.84
CA LEU A 294 10.66 22.81 -18.83
C LEU A 294 11.61 23.95 -19.19
N LYS A 295 11.15 24.96 -19.96
CA LYS A 295 11.93 26.16 -20.27
C LYS A 295 12.28 27.01 -19.04
N ASP A 296 11.58 26.84 -17.91
CA ASP A 296 11.88 27.55 -16.66
C ASP A 296 13.25 27.14 -16.08
N TYR A 297 13.82 26.03 -16.54
CA TYR A 297 15.16 25.58 -16.18
C TYR A 297 16.26 26.07 -17.14
N LEU A 298 15.94 26.94 -18.11
CA LEU A 298 16.98 27.60 -18.92
C LEU A 298 17.61 28.73 -18.11
N ASN A 299 18.93 28.72 -17.99
CA ASN A 299 19.68 29.81 -17.37
C ASN A 299 19.76 31.04 -18.31
N GLU A 300 20.37 32.12 -17.82
CA GLU A 300 20.51 33.38 -18.59
C GLU A 300 21.28 33.22 -19.91
N ASN A 301 22.11 32.17 -20.02
CA ASN A 301 22.89 31.85 -21.23
C ASN A 301 22.11 30.95 -22.21
N GLY A 302 20.91 30.50 -21.85
CA GLY A 302 20.12 29.56 -22.64
C GLY A 302 20.53 28.09 -22.47
N ASP A 303 21.42 27.78 -21.53
CA ASP A 303 21.76 26.40 -21.18
C ASP A 303 20.75 25.85 -20.17
N PHE A 304 20.42 24.56 -20.30
CA PHE A 304 19.48 23.91 -19.41
C PHE A 304 20.16 23.48 -18.10
N ASP A 305 19.65 23.98 -16.97
CA ASP A 305 20.14 23.69 -15.63
C ASP A 305 19.54 22.38 -15.08
N PHE A 306 20.23 21.28 -15.38
CA PHE A 306 19.87 19.95 -14.87
C PHE A 306 20.01 19.83 -13.35
N GLU A 307 20.89 20.60 -12.71
CA GLU A 307 21.09 20.52 -11.26
C GLU A 307 19.93 21.21 -10.51
N SER A 308 19.48 22.37 -11.01
CA SER A 308 18.27 23.02 -10.51
C SER A 308 17.05 22.09 -10.65
N ARG A 309 16.84 21.50 -11.84
CA ARG A 309 15.76 20.54 -12.08
C ARG A 309 15.85 19.30 -11.17
N LYS A 310 17.05 18.77 -10.97
CA LYS A 310 17.30 17.65 -10.05
C LYS A 310 16.86 18.00 -8.63
N ASN A 311 17.28 19.16 -8.12
CA ASN A 311 16.92 19.60 -6.77
C ASN A 311 15.40 19.77 -6.61
N ASP A 312 14.74 20.37 -7.59
CA ASP A 312 13.28 20.54 -7.59
C ASP A 312 12.54 19.21 -7.63
N ILE A 313 12.95 18.28 -8.50
CA ILE A 313 12.39 16.93 -8.55
C ILE A 313 12.55 16.23 -7.19
N LEU A 314 13.76 16.24 -6.61
CA LEU A 314 14.02 15.59 -5.33
C LEU A 314 13.22 16.22 -4.18
N ASN A 315 13.10 17.55 -4.17
CA ASN A 315 12.27 18.27 -3.19
C ASN A 315 10.80 17.84 -3.31
N GLN A 316 10.23 17.89 -4.52
CA GLN A 316 8.84 17.51 -4.74
C GLN A 316 8.58 16.04 -4.40
N LEU A 317 9.47 15.13 -4.80
CA LEU A 317 9.31 13.70 -4.52
C LEU A 317 9.26 13.41 -3.02
N PHE A 318 10.16 13.99 -2.23
CA PHE A 318 10.30 13.63 -0.81
C PHE A 318 9.58 14.57 0.16
N GLN A 319 9.05 15.70 -0.31
CA GLN A 319 8.26 16.63 0.51
C GLN A 319 6.78 16.68 0.12
N ARG A 320 6.39 16.15 -1.04
CA ARG A 320 4.99 16.21 -1.53
C ARG A 320 4.44 14.87 -2.01
N VAL A 321 5.22 14.06 -2.72
CA VAL A 321 4.70 12.82 -3.36
C VAL A 321 4.80 11.59 -2.44
N PHE A 322 6.02 11.27 -2.01
CA PHE A 322 6.37 10.07 -1.26
C PHE A 322 6.70 10.40 0.20
N VAL A 323 5.89 11.28 0.81
CA VAL A 323 6.04 11.67 2.22
C VAL A 323 5.54 10.53 3.10
N PHE A 324 6.42 10.01 3.94
CA PHE A 324 6.05 9.05 4.97
C PHE A 324 5.84 9.80 6.30
N ASN A 325 4.60 9.76 6.82
CA ASN A 325 4.23 10.29 8.12
C ASN A 325 3.59 9.17 8.94
N PRO A 326 4.22 8.72 10.04
CA PRO A 326 3.66 7.65 10.87
C PRO A 326 2.34 8.04 11.55
N TYR A 327 2.09 9.34 11.74
CA TYR A 327 0.95 9.88 12.47
C TYR A 327 -0.21 10.28 11.53
N LEU A 328 -0.44 9.49 10.48
CA LEU A 328 -1.44 9.75 9.43
C LEU A 328 -2.81 10.13 10.00
N PHE A 329 -3.24 9.48 11.07
CA PHE A 329 -4.59 9.65 11.65
C PHE A 329 -4.66 10.61 12.84
N HIS A 330 -3.63 11.45 13.04
CA HIS A 330 -3.47 12.24 14.26
C HIS A 330 -3.44 11.38 15.52
N ILE A 331 -2.90 10.17 15.39
CA ILE A 331 -2.61 9.23 16.48
C ILE A 331 -1.09 9.18 16.55
N ASN A 332 -0.53 9.37 17.74
CA ASN A 332 0.91 9.35 17.96
C ASN A 332 1.35 8.03 18.63
N GLU A 333 2.67 7.89 18.86
CA GLU A 333 3.25 6.69 19.47
C GLU A 333 2.80 6.44 20.91
N TYR A 334 2.57 7.51 21.68
CA TYR A 334 2.03 7.41 23.04
C TYR A 334 0.60 6.87 23.02
N ASP A 335 -0.26 7.41 22.14
CA ASP A 335 -1.65 6.96 21.98
C ASP A 335 -1.70 5.46 21.65
N THR A 336 -0.84 4.97 20.75
CA THR A 336 -0.77 3.55 20.39
C THR A 336 -0.26 2.69 21.53
N LYS A 337 0.75 3.16 22.26
CA LYS A 337 1.34 2.42 23.38
C LYS A 337 0.31 2.25 24.49
N GLU A 338 -0.36 3.33 24.87
CA GLU A 338 -1.43 3.32 25.86
C GLU A 338 -2.57 2.38 25.43
N PHE A 339 -3.04 2.50 24.19
CA PHE A 339 -4.07 1.60 23.65
C PHE A 339 -3.69 0.12 23.80
N PHE A 340 -2.47 -0.28 23.41
CA PHE A 340 -2.05 -1.68 23.49
C PHE A 340 -1.74 -2.16 24.92
N GLU A 341 -1.32 -1.28 25.82
CA GLU A 341 -1.18 -1.58 27.25
C GLU A 341 -2.55 -1.87 27.90
N ILE A 342 -3.55 -1.02 27.61
CA ILE A 342 -4.93 -1.22 28.07
C ILE A 342 -5.51 -2.50 27.43
N TYR A 343 -5.35 -2.69 26.12
CA TYR A 343 -5.81 -3.87 25.42
C TYR A 343 -5.30 -5.15 26.09
N LYS A 344 -3.98 -5.20 26.36
CA LYS A 344 -3.36 -6.36 27.00
C LYS A 344 -3.90 -6.58 28.42
N LEU A 345 -4.08 -5.53 29.21
CA LEU A 345 -4.68 -5.62 30.54
C LEU A 345 -6.09 -6.23 30.47
N LEU A 346 -6.93 -5.72 29.59
CA LEU A 346 -8.32 -6.19 29.48
C LEU A 346 -8.39 -7.63 28.93
N GLU A 347 -7.50 -8.00 28.01
CA GLU A 347 -7.36 -9.39 27.51
C GLU A 347 -6.91 -10.35 28.63
N GLU A 348 -5.93 -9.97 29.45
CA GLU A 348 -5.45 -10.77 30.60
C GLU A 348 -6.53 -10.96 31.68
N LYS A 349 -7.48 -10.04 31.78
CA LYS A 349 -8.55 -10.03 32.79
C LYS A 349 -9.90 -10.49 32.24
N ASP A 350 -9.92 -10.98 31.00
CA ASP A 350 -11.09 -11.47 30.28
C ASP A 350 -12.28 -10.48 30.26
N GLN A 351 -11.99 -9.19 30.11
CA GLN A 351 -12.99 -8.12 30.09
C GLN A 351 -13.45 -7.82 28.66
N GLN A 352 -14.32 -8.68 28.12
CA GLN A 352 -14.73 -8.61 26.70
C GLN A 352 -15.53 -7.34 26.35
N GLU A 353 -16.37 -6.85 27.27
CA GLU A 353 -17.17 -5.64 27.04
C GLU A 353 -16.28 -4.39 26.99
N LEU A 354 -15.37 -4.24 27.96
CA LEU A 354 -14.36 -3.17 27.96
C LEU A 354 -13.42 -3.26 26.75
N LEU A 355 -13.03 -4.47 26.32
CA LEU A 355 -12.25 -4.66 25.09
C LEU A 355 -12.99 -4.16 23.85
N ASP A 356 -14.29 -4.45 23.74
CA ASP A 356 -15.09 -4.00 22.60
C ASP A 356 -15.23 -2.46 22.60
N LEU A 357 -15.44 -1.85 23.77
CA LEU A 357 -15.45 -0.40 23.95
C LEU A 357 -14.10 0.23 23.60
N LEU A 358 -12.98 -0.38 24.00
CA LEU A 358 -11.63 0.09 23.65
C LEU A 358 -11.42 0.05 22.14
N ARG A 359 -11.74 -1.08 21.49
CA ARG A 359 -11.61 -1.21 20.02
C ARG A 359 -12.48 -0.20 19.27
N LYS A 360 -13.70 0.07 19.77
CA LYS A 360 -14.64 1.01 19.17
C LYS A 360 -14.16 2.46 19.27
N ASN A 361 -13.56 2.85 20.40
CA ASN A 361 -13.25 4.24 20.70
C ASN A 361 -11.75 4.60 20.56
N GLY A 362 -10.85 3.63 20.46
CA GLY A 362 -9.42 3.84 20.30
C GLY A 362 -8.85 4.74 21.39
N LYS A 363 -8.15 5.82 21.01
CA LYS A 363 -7.51 6.75 21.95
C LYS A 363 -8.50 7.54 22.81
N ASN A 364 -9.77 7.57 22.41
CA ASN A 364 -10.81 8.28 23.15
C ASN A 364 -11.50 7.39 24.19
N PHE A 365 -11.04 6.14 24.38
CA PHE A 365 -11.68 5.16 25.25
C PHE A 365 -11.92 5.67 26.67
N GLU A 366 -10.90 6.17 27.36
CA GLU A 366 -11.05 6.66 28.74
C GLU A 366 -11.99 7.87 28.81
N ASN A 367 -11.87 8.79 27.85
CA ASN A 367 -12.73 9.97 27.76
C ASN A 367 -14.21 9.58 27.56
N VAL A 368 -14.48 8.52 26.79
CA VAL A 368 -15.84 8.00 26.61
C VAL A 368 -16.37 7.37 27.89
N LEU A 369 -15.57 6.53 28.57
CA LEU A 369 -15.97 5.92 29.84
C LEU A 369 -16.30 6.96 30.92
N GLN A 370 -15.53 8.04 31.00
CA GLN A 370 -15.71 9.08 32.03
C GLN A 370 -16.93 9.96 31.80
N ASN A 371 -17.34 10.15 30.53
CA ASN A 371 -18.37 11.13 30.18
C ASN A 371 -19.71 10.51 29.78
N ASP A 372 -19.77 9.20 29.52
CA ASP A 372 -21.01 8.50 29.21
C ASP A 372 -21.68 7.98 30.50
N PRO A 373 -22.83 8.54 30.92
CA PRO A 373 -23.52 8.10 32.12
C PRO A 373 -23.98 6.64 32.08
N ASP A 374 -24.11 6.05 30.89
CA ASP A 374 -24.55 4.67 30.70
C ASP A 374 -23.40 3.67 30.88
N LEU A 375 -22.14 4.12 30.94
CA LEU A 375 -20.94 3.28 31.08
C LEU A 375 -20.32 3.31 32.50
N LYS A 376 -21.11 3.66 33.51
CA LYS A 376 -20.61 3.82 34.90
C LYS A 376 -20.09 2.53 35.51
N ASP A 377 -20.73 1.41 35.23
CA ASP A 377 -20.33 0.11 35.75
C ASP A 377 -19.00 -0.32 35.12
N GLU A 378 -18.86 -0.13 33.81
CA GLU A 378 -17.64 -0.36 33.05
C GLU A 378 -16.49 0.54 33.52
N LEU A 379 -16.77 1.83 33.78
CA LEU A 379 -15.78 2.75 34.34
C LEU A 379 -15.29 2.28 35.70
N ALA A 380 -16.18 1.87 36.61
CA ALA A 380 -15.81 1.38 37.93
C ALA A 380 -14.93 0.11 37.86
N ILE A 381 -15.28 -0.84 36.99
CA ILE A 381 -14.47 -2.03 36.73
C ILE A 381 -13.09 -1.64 36.18
N TYR A 382 -13.05 -0.70 35.23
CA TYR A 382 -11.80 -0.26 34.63
C TYR A 382 -10.86 0.42 35.64
N GLU A 383 -11.40 1.29 36.50
CA GLU A 383 -10.64 1.96 37.57
C GLU A 383 -10.07 0.95 38.57
N GLU A 384 -10.87 -0.03 39.01
CA GLU A 384 -10.41 -1.11 39.90
C GLU A 384 -9.25 -1.91 39.27
N LEU A 385 -9.33 -2.20 37.97
CA LEU A 385 -8.28 -2.93 37.25
C LEU A 385 -6.99 -2.11 37.12
N ARG A 386 -7.08 -0.79 36.93
CA ARG A 386 -5.90 0.10 36.89
C ARG A 386 -5.22 0.18 38.25
N GLU A 387 -5.98 0.37 39.34
CA GLU A 387 -5.44 0.47 40.70
C GLU A 387 -4.68 -0.81 41.11
N ASN A 388 -5.24 -1.98 40.76
CA ASN A 388 -4.63 -3.27 41.05
C ASN A 388 -3.35 -3.57 40.25
N LYS A 389 -3.04 -2.82 39.19
CA LYS A 389 -1.84 -3.04 38.36
C LYS A 389 -0.68 -2.08 38.65
N LYS A 390 -0.88 -0.98 39.39
CA LYS A 390 0.07 0.15 39.53
C LYS A 390 0.93 0.36 38.28
N ILE A 391 0.28 0.84 37.20
CA ILE A 391 0.97 1.53 36.09
C ILE A 391 1.29 2.95 36.55
#